data_AF-A0A965KUJ9-F1
#
_entry.id   AF-A0A965KUJ9-F1
#
_cell.length_a   1.000
_cell.length_b   1.000
_cell.length_c   1.000
_cell.angle_alpha   90.00
_cell.angle_beta   90.00
_cell.angle_gamma   90.00
#
_symmetry.space_group_name_H-M   'P 1'
#
loop_
_entity.id
_entity.type
_entity.pdbx_description
1 polymer ?
#
loop_
_entity_poly.entity_id
_entity_poly.type
_entity_poly.pdbx_seq_one_letter_code
_entity_poly.pdbx_strand_id
1 'polypeptide(L)'
;NGSTNGMVAYCFAEVAGFSKFGSYTGNGSADGPFVFCGFRPRFVLIKRTDSANDWIIYDSARDTNNVERSRLYPNASAAEDYLDTMDFVSNGFKLRTAAGTAYNTNGGTYIFAAFAENPTKYALAR
;
A
#
# COMPACT_ATOMS: atom_id res chain seq x y z
N ASN A 1 1.54 -21.54 -4.31
CA ASN A 1 1.41 -22.31 -3.06
C ASN A 1 1.46 -23.78 -3.41
N GLY A 2 2.49 -24.52 -2.98
CA GLY A 2 2.70 -25.92 -3.33
C GLY A 2 2.34 -26.83 -2.16
N SER A 3 1.68 -27.97 -2.43
CA SER A 3 1.51 -29.00 -1.40
C SER A 3 2.88 -29.43 -0.87
N THR A 4 2.94 -29.74 0.43
CA THR A 4 4.12 -30.18 1.22
C THR A 4 5.16 -29.14 1.62
N ASN A 5 5.06 -27.89 1.17
CA ASN A 5 5.91 -26.83 1.69
C ASN A 5 5.42 -26.36 3.06
N GLY A 6 6.31 -26.34 4.06
CA GLY A 6 6.03 -25.69 5.34
C GLY A 6 5.77 -24.20 5.11
N MET A 7 4.63 -23.70 5.59
CA MET A 7 4.23 -22.30 5.46
C MET A 7 4.21 -21.63 6.81
N VAL A 8 4.67 -20.38 6.86
CA VAL A 8 4.48 -19.48 8.01
C VAL A 8 3.47 -18.43 7.61
N ALA A 9 2.46 -18.21 8.44
CA ALA A 9 1.47 -17.16 8.26
C ALA A 9 1.70 -16.05 9.29
N TYR A 10 1.75 -14.81 8.81
CA TYR A 10 1.73 -13.62 9.66
C TYR A 10 0.32 -13.04 9.60
N CYS A 11 -0.41 -13.15 10.71
CA CYS A 11 -1.79 -12.70 10.82
C CYS A 11 -1.86 -11.43 11.65
N PHE A 12 -2.52 -10.40 11.12
CA PHE A 12 -2.66 -9.10 11.76
C PHE A 12 -4.14 -8.74 11.90
N ALA A 13 -4.46 -7.98 12.95
CA ALA A 13 -5.76 -7.35 13.13
C ALA A 13 -5.64 -5.83 12.99
N GLU A 14 -6.74 -5.16 12.65
CA GLU A 14 -6.78 -3.69 12.66
C GLU A 14 -6.59 -3.16 14.08
N VAL A 15 -5.70 -2.18 14.21
CA VAL A 15 -5.46 -1.45 15.43
C VAL A 15 -5.56 0.03 15.09
N ALA A 16 -6.54 0.71 15.67
CA ALA A 16 -6.77 2.13 15.42
C ALA A 16 -5.48 2.95 15.67
N GLY A 17 -5.10 3.76 14.67
CA GLY A 17 -3.87 4.56 14.71
C GLY A 17 -2.58 3.79 14.40
N PHE A 18 -2.64 2.48 14.12
CA PHE A 18 -1.45 1.67 13.81
C PHE A 18 -1.58 0.83 12.53
N SER A 19 -2.65 0.04 12.37
CA SER A 19 -2.81 -0.84 11.20
C SER A 19 -4.21 -0.71 10.60
N LYS A 20 -4.27 -0.69 9.27
CA LYS A 20 -5.51 -0.64 8.49
C LYS A 20 -5.45 -1.67 7.37
N PHE A 21 -6.53 -2.41 7.17
CA PHE A 21 -6.71 -3.35 6.08
C PHE A 21 -8.01 -3.03 5.35
N GLY A 22 -8.06 -3.29 4.06
CA GLY A 22 -9.29 -3.04 3.31
C GLY A 22 -9.10 -3.18 1.83
N SER A 23 -10.04 -2.60 1.08
CA SER A 23 -10.01 -2.60 -0.37
C SER A 23 -10.31 -1.22 -0.93
N TYR A 24 -9.87 -0.98 -2.16
CA TYR A 24 -10.23 0.20 -2.93
C TYR A 24 -10.39 -0.17 -4.42
N THR A 25 -11.08 0.71 -5.16
CA THR A 25 -11.26 0.58 -6.61
C THR A 25 -10.42 1.63 -7.30
N GLY A 26 -9.59 1.21 -8.26
CA GLY A 26 -8.80 2.10 -9.10
C GLY A 26 -9.69 2.93 -10.04
N ASN A 27 -9.24 4.13 -10.37
CA ASN A 27 -9.95 5.05 -11.27
C ASN A 27 -9.18 5.36 -12.57
N GLY A 28 -7.95 4.85 -12.73
CA GLY A 28 -7.14 5.11 -13.93
C GLY A 28 -6.75 6.58 -14.13
N SER A 29 -6.81 7.40 -13.09
CA SER A 29 -6.47 8.82 -13.13
C SER A 29 -5.17 9.11 -12.36
N ALA A 30 -4.43 10.12 -12.81
CA ALA A 30 -3.32 10.66 -12.04
C ALA A 30 -3.80 11.35 -10.74
N ASP A 31 -5.06 11.80 -10.70
CA ASP A 31 -5.77 12.08 -9.45
C ASP A 31 -6.46 10.80 -8.97
N GLY A 32 -5.64 9.85 -8.51
CA GLY A 32 -6.06 8.49 -8.18
C GLY A 32 -6.93 8.40 -6.93
N PRO A 33 -7.38 7.21 -6.52
CA PRO A 33 -8.10 7.03 -5.27
C PRO A 33 -7.29 7.50 -4.06
N PHE A 34 -7.99 8.14 -3.11
CA PHE A 34 -7.49 8.35 -1.76
C PHE A 34 -7.98 7.22 -0.86
N VAL A 35 -7.07 6.64 -0.08
CA VAL A 35 -7.38 5.57 0.88
C VAL A 35 -7.10 6.07 2.29
N PHE A 36 -8.17 6.25 3.06
CA PHE A 36 -8.09 6.69 4.45
C PHE A 36 -7.65 5.56 5.38
N CYS A 37 -6.57 5.79 6.12
CA CYS A 37 -6.03 4.88 7.13
C CYS A 37 -6.20 5.41 8.56
N GLY A 38 -6.37 6.73 8.72
CA GLY A 38 -6.40 7.40 10.04
C GLY A 38 -5.01 7.67 10.62
N PHE A 39 -3.95 7.43 9.86
CA PHE A 39 -2.55 7.68 10.20
C PHE A 39 -1.73 7.89 8.93
N ARG A 40 -0.54 8.48 9.06
CA ARG A 40 0.46 8.50 7.98
C ARG A 40 1.09 7.10 7.85
N PRO A 41 0.98 6.44 6.68
CA PRO A 41 1.59 5.12 6.50
C PRO A 41 3.11 5.19 6.55
N ARG A 42 3.71 4.15 7.13
CA ARG A 42 5.13 3.80 7.00
C ARG A 42 5.37 2.82 5.88
N PHE A 43 4.38 1.96 5.66
CA PHE A 43 4.42 0.76 4.86
C PHE A 43 3.02 0.52 4.32
N VAL A 44 2.93 0.24 3.03
CA VAL A 44 1.70 -0.14 2.34
C VAL A 44 2.00 -1.32 1.42
N LEU A 45 1.28 -2.43 1.60
CA LEU A 45 1.27 -3.59 0.70
C LEU A 45 -0.05 -3.60 -0.06
N ILE A 46 0.02 -3.70 -1.39
CA ILE A 46 -1.14 -3.70 -2.30
C ILE A 46 -1.14 -4.99 -3.12
N LYS A 47 -2.34 -5.52 -3.36
CA LYS A 47 -2.57 -6.61 -4.29
C LYS A 47 -3.84 -6.38 -5.10
N ARG A 48 -3.72 -6.48 -6.42
CA ARG A 48 -4.88 -6.56 -7.31
C ARG A 48 -5.65 -7.86 -7.10
N THR A 49 -6.98 -7.76 -7.03
CA THR A 49 -7.89 -8.88 -6.77
C THR A 49 -8.73 -9.31 -7.97
N ASP A 50 -8.94 -8.45 -8.97
CA ASP A 50 -9.71 -8.77 -10.18
C ASP A 50 -8.87 -9.30 -11.35
N SER A 51 -7.54 -9.27 -11.25
CA SER A 51 -6.64 -9.80 -12.28
C SER A 51 -5.29 -10.23 -11.71
N ALA A 52 -4.60 -11.13 -12.41
CA ALA A 52 -3.27 -11.58 -12.04
C ALA A 52 -2.26 -10.44 -12.22
N ASN A 53 -1.67 -10.00 -11.11
CA ASN A 53 -0.57 -9.04 -11.09
C ASN A 53 0.30 -9.29 -9.86
N ASP A 54 1.44 -8.62 -9.73
CA ASP A 54 2.32 -8.77 -8.58
C ASP A 54 1.74 -8.13 -7.31
N TRP A 55 2.27 -8.54 -6.16
CA TRP A 55 2.13 -7.79 -4.91
C TRP A 55 3.13 -6.64 -4.95
N ILE A 56 2.78 -5.49 -4.37
CA ILE A 56 3.68 -4.34 -4.34
C ILE A 56 3.75 -3.75 -2.95
N ILE A 57 4.97 -3.47 -2.50
CA ILE A 57 5.29 -2.77 -1.27
C ILE A 57 5.79 -1.37 -1.59
N TYR A 58 5.27 -0.38 -0.86
CA TYR A 58 5.80 0.98 -0.74
C TYR A 58 6.08 1.26 0.74
N ASP A 59 7.15 2.00 1.03
CA ASP A 59 7.48 2.40 2.40
C ASP A 59 8.37 3.66 2.44
N SER A 60 8.15 4.47 3.48
CA SER A 60 8.86 5.74 3.62
C SER A 60 10.30 5.62 4.14
N ALA A 61 10.87 4.41 4.23
CA ALA A 61 12.29 4.23 4.58
C ALA A 61 13.14 4.52 3.36
N ARG A 62 12.65 4.05 2.21
CA ARG A 62 13.27 4.22 0.90
C ARG A 62 13.02 5.63 0.39
N ASP A 63 11.76 6.07 0.49
CA ASP A 63 11.35 7.41 0.10
C ASP A 63 10.96 8.23 1.33
N THR A 64 11.91 8.96 1.89
CA THR A 64 11.66 9.78 3.09
C THR A 64 10.66 10.93 2.87
N ASN A 65 10.42 11.30 1.60
CA ASN A 65 9.52 12.37 1.19
C ASN A 65 8.66 11.91 0.01
N ASN A 66 7.46 12.46 -0.07
CA ASN A 66 6.63 12.29 -1.26
C ASN A 66 7.35 12.82 -2.52
N VAL A 67 7.16 12.19 -3.68
CA VAL A 67 6.28 11.03 -3.94
C VAL A 67 6.97 9.72 -3.53
N GLU A 68 6.20 8.71 -3.11
CA GLU A 68 6.66 7.33 -2.97
C GLU A 68 6.86 6.72 -4.36
N ARG A 69 8.10 6.37 -4.70
CA ARG A 69 8.58 5.95 -6.02
C ARG A 69 9.12 4.53 -5.99
N SER A 70 9.87 4.23 -4.95
CA SER A 70 10.57 2.99 -4.71
C SER A 70 9.57 1.89 -4.38
N ARG A 71 9.56 0.82 -5.18
CA ARG A 71 8.62 -0.30 -5.00
C ARG A 71 9.32 -1.64 -5.05
N LEU A 72 8.85 -2.54 -4.19
CA LEU A 72 9.30 -3.92 -4.14
C LEU A 72 8.19 -4.90 -4.49
N TYR A 73 8.58 -6.00 -5.13
CA TYR A 73 7.72 -7.11 -5.49
C TYR A 73 8.04 -8.31 -4.60
N PRO A 74 7.38 -8.49 -3.44
CA PRO A 74 7.73 -9.56 -2.49
C PRO A 74 7.51 -10.96 -3.05
N ASN A 75 6.80 -11.09 -4.18
CA ASN A 75 6.57 -12.34 -4.89
C ASN A 75 7.45 -12.52 -6.14
N ALA A 76 8.45 -11.67 -6.36
CA ALA A 76 9.40 -11.77 -7.46
C ALA A 76 10.85 -11.60 -6.95
N SER A 77 11.81 -12.06 -7.75
CA SER A 77 13.25 -11.85 -7.49
C SER A 77 13.79 -10.59 -8.18
N ALA A 78 12.91 -9.74 -8.71
CA ALA A 78 13.29 -8.53 -9.41
C ALA A 78 13.99 -7.54 -8.47
N ALA A 79 14.90 -6.75 -9.03
CA ALA A 79 15.46 -5.59 -8.33
C ALA A 79 14.34 -4.56 -8.03
N GLU A 80 14.62 -3.67 -7.06
CA GLU A 80 13.76 -2.53 -6.75
C GLU A 80 13.50 -1.69 -8.02
N ASP A 81 12.25 -1.26 -8.16
CA ASP A 81 11.78 -0.49 -9.31
C ASP A 81 11.31 0.90 -8.85
N TYR A 82 11.32 1.89 -9.73
CA TYR A 82 11.09 3.29 -9.39
C TYR A 82 10.05 3.92 -10.31
N LEU A 83 8.93 4.35 -9.73
CA LEU A 83 7.90 5.11 -10.43
C LEU A 83 7.09 5.94 -9.44
N ASP A 84 6.97 7.24 -9.67
CA ASP A 84 6.13 8.16 -8.89
C ASP A 84 4.68 7.64 -8.82
N THR A 85 4.34 6.93 -7.73
CA THR A 85 3.11 6.13 -7.67
C THR A 85 2.09 6.71 -6.71
N MET A 86 2.51 7.13 -5.51
CA MET A 86 1.58 7.59 -4.49
C MET A 86 2.22 8.56 -3.52
N ASP A 87 1.37 9.32 -2.83
CA ASP A 87 1.76 10.08 -1.66
C ASP A 87 1.35 9.35 -0.39
N PHE A 88 2.22 9.33 0.61
CA PHE A 88 1.83 9.12 2.00
C PHE A 88 1.46 10.48 2.61
N VAL A 89 0.20 10.61 2.99
CA VAL A 89 -0.36 11.82 3.60
C VAL A 89 -0.69 11.56 5.07
N SER A 90 -1.03 12.59 5.83
CA SER A 90 -1.18 12.52 7.29
C SER A 90 -2.21 11.50 7.79
N ASN A 91 -3.15 11.09 6.94
CA ASN A 91 -4.26 10.22 7.29
C ASN A 91 -4.47 9.04 6.32
N GLY A 92 -3.51 8.76 5.44
CA GLY A 92 -3.62 7.67 4.48
C GLY A 92 -2.64 7.77 3.32
N PHE A 93 -3.02 7.21 2.18
CA PHE A 93 -2.24 7.30 0.94
C PHE A 93 -3.11 7.70 -0.25
N LYS A 94 -2.51 8.37 -1.23
CA LYS A 94 -3.17 8.87 -2.44
C LYS A 94 -2.40 8.43 -3.67
N LEU A 95 -3.07 7.71 -4.57
CA LEU A 95 -2.46 7.31 -5.85
C LEU A 95 -2.31 8.53 -6.78
N ARG A 96 -1.16 8.61 -7.46
CA ARG A 96 -0.75 9.74 -8.31
C ARG A 96 -0.55 9.41 -9.79
N THR A 97 -0.96 8.23 -10.24
CA THR A 97 -0.60 7.71 -11.57
C THR A 97 -1.79 7.06 -12.26
N ALA A 98 -1.96 7.38 -13.55
CA ALA A 98 -3.12 7.01 -14.35
C ALA A 98 -3.13 5.55 -14.86
N ALA A 99 -2.00 4.83 -14.85
CA ALA A 99 -1.88 3.57 -15.61
C ALA A 99 -1.18 2.43 -14.86
N GLY A 100 -1.27 2.41 -13.53
CA GLY A 100 -0.78 1.29 -12.73
C GLY A 100 -1.63 0.04 -12.85
N THR A 101 -1.23 -0.94 -13.67
CA THR A 101 -1.96 -2.23 -13.76
C THR A 101 -2.10 -2.92 -12.40
N ALA A 102 -1.11 -2.70 -11.54
CA ALA A 102 -0.98 -3.34 -10.23
C ALA A 102 -1.61 -2.57 -9.05
N TYR A 103 -2.02 -1.31 -9.23
CA TYR A 103 -2.53 -0.48 -8.12
C TYR A 103 -3.56 0.60 -8.51
N ASN A 104 -3.78 0.96 -9.78
CA ASN A 104 -4.75 2.00 -10.16
C ASN A 104 -5.34 1.83 -11.58
N THR A 105 -5.70 0.62 -11.99
CA THR A 105 -6.49 0.42 -13.21
C THR A 105 -7.91 0.89 -13.00
N ASN A 106 -8.51 1.59 -13.98
CA ASN A 106 -9.91 1.99 -13.90
C ASN A 106 -10.83 0.77 -13.70
N GLY A 107 -11.63 0.78 -12.62
CA GLY A 107 -12.50 -0.34 -12.23
C GLY A 107 -11.77 -1.55 -11.64
N GLY A 108 -10.44 -1.55 -11.60
CA GLY A 108 -9.66 -2.59 -10.95
C GLY A 108 -9.87 -2.59 -9.44
N THR A 109 -9.92 -3.76 -8.82
CA THR A 109 -10.11 -3.89 -7.37
C THR A 109 -8.82 -4.33 -6.71
N TYR A 110 -8.55 -3.76 -5.54
CA TYR A 110 -7.30 -3.95 -4.83
C TYR A 110 -7.59 -4.16 -3.35
N ILE A 111 -6.83 -5.05 -2.71
CA ILE A 111 -6.72 -5.13 -1.26
C ILE A 111 -5.41 -4.50 -0.80
N PHE A 112 -5.41 -3.98 0.42
CA PHE A 112 -4.22 -3.38 1.01
C PHE A 112 -4.05 -3.73 2.48
N ALA A 113 -2.79 -3.65 2.92
CA ALA A 113 -2.37 -3.64 4.31
C ALA A 113 -1.48 -2.41 4.53
N ALA A 114 -1.85 -1.54 5.46
CA ALA A 114 -1.10 -0.33 5.79
C ALA A 114 -0.73 -0.32 7.28
N PHE A 115 0.49 0.10 7.59
CA PHE A 115 1.00 0.26 8.95
C PHE A 115 1.53 1.68 9.17
N ALA A 116 1.31 2.26 10.35
CA ALA A 116 1.63 3.64 10.67
C ALA A 116 3.13 3.88 10.86
N GLU A 117 3.61 5.06 10.44
CA GLU A 117 4.97 5.53 10.70
C GLU A 117 5.21 5.84 12.17
N ASN A 118 4.24 6.47 12.80
CA ASN A 118 4.23 6.71 14.23
C ASN A 118 2.85 6.33 14.77
N PRO A 119 2.73 5.26 15.59
CA PRO A 119 1.45 4.87 16.16
C PRO A 119 0.98 5.90 17.19
N THR A 120 0.08 6.78 16.79
CA THR A 120 -0.50 7.79 17.68
C THR A 120 -1.87 7.33 18.17
N LYS A 121 -1.88 6.41 19.14
CA LYS A 121 -3.15 6.07 19.83
C LYS A 121 -3.74 7.28 20.59
N TYR A 122 -2.89 8.26 20.95
CA TYR A 122 -3.24 9.41 21.80
C TYR A 122 -2.49 10.71 21.46
N ALA A 123 -2.30 11.07 20.18
CA ALA A 123 -1.83 12.42 19.88
C ALA A 123 -2.94 13.45 20.16
N LEU A 124 -3.25 13.67 21.44
CA LEU A 124 -3.96 14.85 21.91
C LEU A 124 -2.99 16.02 21.73
N ALA A 125 -3.08 16.71 20.59
CA ALA A 125 -2.56 18.07 20.52
C ALA A 125 -3.36 18.89 21.54
N ARG A 126 -2.67 19.35 22.59
CA ARG A 126 -3.18 20.33 23.55
C ARG A 126 -2.94 21.73 23.01
#